data_AF-A0A1Y5F6D7-F1
#
_entry.id   AF-A0A1Y5F6D7-F1
#
_cell.length_a   1.000
_cell.length_b   1.000
_cell.length_c   1.000
_cell.angle_alpha   90.00
_cell.angle_beta   90.00
_cell.angle_gamma   90.00
#
_symmetry.space_group_name_H-M   'P 1'
#
loop_
_entity.id
_entity.type
_entity.pdbx_description
1 polymer ?
#
loop_
_entity_poly.entity_id
_entity_poly.type
_entity_poly.pdbx_seq_one_letter_code
_entity_poly.pdbx_strand_id
1 'polypeptide(L)'
;MRHLSIALVVLGISFLALPILVELLPSMFRWSNPAVNMADEHMIVSIYYALGICFFIAAKDPLRNAILIDFTIISSILHGTVMAYYALVLEGEMAHMWGDIPFMYAMAIGFYIYHPRRLARAAA
;
A
#
# COMPACT_ATOMS: atom_id res chain seq x y z
N MET A 1 1.44 2.09 20.70
CA MET A 1 2.66 1.68 19.96
C MET A 1 2.66 0.21 19.54
N ARG A 2 2.48 -0.77 20.45
CA ARG A 2 2.49 -2.21 20.10
C ARG A 2 1.55 -2.59 18.94
N HIS A 3 0.32 -2.06 18.94
CA HIS A 3 -0.64 -2.32 17.86
C HIS A 3 -0.16 -1.82 16.49
N LEU A 4 0.50 -0.66 16.43
CA LEU A 4 1.08 -0.14 15.19
C LEU A 4 2.24 -1.01 14.71
N SER A 5 3.11 -1.47 15.61
CA SER A 5 4.17 -2.42 15.25
C SER A 5 3.61 -3.72 14.66
N ILE A 6 2.55 -4.27 15.25
CA ILE A 6 1.87 -5.46 14.71
C ILE A 6 1.27 -5.16 13.34
N ALA A 7 0.59 -4.02 13.19
CA ALA A 7 0.01 -3.61 11.91
C ALA A 7 1.09 -3.51 10.81
N LEU A 8 2.25 -2.94 11.12
CA LEU A 8 3.38 -2.85 10.18
C LEU A 8 3.91 -4.23 9.78
N VAL A 9 4.01 -5.17 10.72
CA VAL A 9 4.41 -6.56 10.40
C VAL A 9 3.38 -7.24 9.50
N VAL A 10 2.09 -7.12 9.83
CA VAL A 10 1.01 -7.72 9.02
C VAL A 10 1.00 -7.12 7.61
N LEU A 11 1.13 -5.80 7.49
CA LEU A 11 1.21 -5.12 6.20
C LEU A 11 2.47 -5.51 5.42
N GLY A 12 3.62 -5.64 6.11
CA GLY A 12 4.85 -6.12 5.50
C GLY A 12 4.69 -7.51 4.89
N ILE A 13 4.03 -8.44 5.60
CA ILE A 13 3.71 -9.78 5.08
C ILE A 13 2.76 -9.67 3.89
N SER A 14 1.72 -8.83 3.97
CA SER A 14 0.75 -8.67 2.87
C SER A 14 1.41 -8.16 1.59
N PHE A 15 2.39 -7.25 1.69
CA PHE A 15 3.14 -6.76 0.55
C PHE A 15 4.03 -7.83 -0.09
N LEU A 16 4.60 -8.73 0.70
CA LEU A 16 5.33 -9.89 0.16
C LEU A 16 4.41 -10.92 -0.50
N ALA A 17 3.16 -11.02 -0.04
CA ALA A 17 2.15 -11.92 -0.59
C ALA A 17 1.39 -11.32 -1.79
N LEU A 18 1.66 -10.07 -2.20
CA LEU A 18 0.95 -9.40 -3.29
C LEU A 18 0.89 -10.19 -4.60
N PRO A 19 1.95 -10.84 -5.11
CA PRO A 19 1.83 -11.58 -6.37
C PRO A 19 0.77 -12.68 -6.31
N ILE A 20 0.60 -13.31 -5.14
CA ILE A 20 -0.44 -14.33 -4.93
C ILE A 20 -1.81 -13.68 -5.05
N LEU A 21 -1.99 -12.49 -4.45
CA LEU A 21 -3.25 -11.74 -4.53
C LEU A 21 -3.59 -11.32 -5.96
N VAL A 22 -2.59 -10.87 -6.73
CA VAL A 22 -2.75 -10.46 -8.13
C VAL A 22 -3.24 -11.63 -8.98
N GLU A 23 -2.70 -12.83 -8.79
CA GLU A 23 -3.17 -14.02 -9.54
C GLU A 23 -4.56 -14.50 -9.10
N LEU A 24 -4.93 -14.30 -7.84
CA LEU A 24 -6.25 -14.69 -7.34
C LEU A 24 -7.36 -13.73 -7.79
N LEU A 25 -7.05 -12.44 -7.91
CA LEU A 25 -8.00 -11.37 -8.23
C LEU A 25 -7.44 -10.46 -9.33
N PRO A 26 -7.15 -10.98 -10.54
CA PRO A 26 -6.44 -10.22 -11.57
C PRO A 26 -7.20 -8.99 -12.01
N SER A 27 -8.53 -9.04 -12.10
CA SER A 27 -9.35 -7.87 -12.46
C SER A 27 -9.27 -6.71 -11.46
N MET A 28 -8.81 -6.95 -10.23
CA MET A 28 -8.76 -5.93 -9.17
C MET A 28 -7.36 -5.36 -8.94
N PHE A 29 -6.31 -6.04 -9.43
CA PHE A 29 -4.91 -5.71 -9.11
C PHE A 29 -3.96 -5.71 -10.32
N ARG A 30 -4.36 -6.30 -11.46
CA ARG A 30 -3.54 -6.37 -12.68
C ARG A 30 -3.98 -5.34 -13.71
N TRP A 31 -3.17 -4.30 -13.86
CA TRP A 31 -3.37 -3.20 -14.82
C TRP A 31 -2.87 -3.49 -16.24
N SER A 32 -2.15 -4.59 -16.45
CA SER A 32 -1.72 -5.05 -17.78
C SER A 32 -2.59 -6.23 -18.22
N ASN A 33 -3.81 -6.00 -18.71
CA ASN A 33 -4.72 -7.04 -19.18
C ASN A 33 -5.22 -6.80 -20.63
N PRO A 34 -4.92 -7.70 -21.60
CA PRO A 34 -4.06 -8.89 -21.48
C PRO A 34 -2.61 -8.48 -21.23
N ALA A 35 -1.83 -9.33 -20.56
CA ALA A 35 -0.45 -9.06 -20.15
C ALA A 35 0.53 -8.98 -21.34
N VAL A 36 0.43 -7.91 -22.14
CA VAL A 36 1.32 -7.67 -23.28
C VAL A 36 2.70 -7.21 -22.79
N ASN A 37 2.76 -6.51 -21.65
CA ASN A 37 4.01 -6.08 -21.02
C ASN A 37 3.91 -6.17 -19.48
N MET A 38 4.70 -7.07 -18.88
CA MET A 38 4.76 -7.29 -17.42
C MET A 38 5.79 -6.41 -16.72
N ALA A 39 6.53 -5.57 -17.46
CA ALA A 39 7.58 -4.73 -16.85
C ALA A 39 6.99 -3.80 -15.79
N ASP A 40 5.85 -3.16 -16.06
CA ASP A 40 5.21 -2.22 -15.13
C ASP A 40 4.75 -2.93 -13.84
N GLU A 41 4.15 -4.13 -13.97
CA GLU A 41 3.75 -4.97 -12.83
C GLU A 41 4.97 -5.39 -11.98
N HIS A 42 6.03 -5.89 -12.62
CA HIS A 42 7.25 -6.28 -11.91
C HIS A 42 7.96 -5.10 -11.24
N MET A 43 7.95 -3.93 -11.88
CA MET A 43 8.53 -2.72 -11.31
C MET A 43 7.80 -2.31 -10.04
N ILE A 44 6.46 -2.25 -10.06
CA ILE A 44 5.71 -1.83 -8.87
C ILE A 44 5.73 -2.89 -7.76
N VAL A 45 5.65 -4.18 -8.09
CA VAL A 45 5.80 -5.27 -7.11
C VAL A 45 7.15 -5.20 -6.39
N SER A 46 8.22 -4.89 -7.12
CA SER A 46 9.56 -4.70 -6.52
C SER A 46 9.59 -3.55 -5.51
N ILE A 47 8.88 -2.44 -5.79
CA ILE A 47 8.74 -1.33 -4.84
C ILE A 47 7.92 -1.74 -3.61
N TYR A 48 6.86 -2.53 -3.78
CA TYR A 48 6.09 -3.03 -2.65
C TYR A 48 6.87 -4.01 -1.76
N TYR A 49 7.73 -4.84 -2.34
CA TYR A 49 8.66 -5.66 -1.56
C TYR A 49 9.62 -4.81 -0.72
N ALA A 50 10.20 -3.77 -1.33
CA ALA A 50 11.06 -2.84 -0.59
C ALA A 50 10.27 -2.17 0.55
N LEU A 51 9.05 -1.72 0.29
CA LEU A 51 8.18 -1.13 1.32
C LEU A 51 7.85 -2.12 2.45
N GLY A 52 7.53 -3.37 2.11
CA GLY A 52 7.28 -4.43 3.08
C GLY A 52 8.49 -4.71 3.99
N ILE A 53 9.70 -4.76 3.42
CA ILE A 53 10.94 -4.87 4.18
C ILE A 53 11.12 -3.67 5.12
N CYS A 54 10.92 -2.46 4.61
CA CYS A 54 11.00 -1.25 5.42
C CYS A 54 9.96 -1.24 6.55
N PHE A 55 8.77 -1.80 6.35
CA PHE A 55 7.77 -1.97 7.40
C PHE A 55 8.22 -2.91 8.51
N PHE A 56 8.89 -4.01 8.21
CA PHE A 56 9.48 -4.87 9.25
C PHE A 56 10.56 -4.12 10.06
N ILE A 57 11.34 -3.26 9.41
CA ILE A 57 12.33 -2.42 10.09
C ILE A 57 11.63 -1.40 10.98
N ALA A 58 10.63 -0.69 10.44
CA ALA A 58 9.87 0.33 11.16
C ALA A 58 9.06 -0.25 12.32
N ALA A 59 8.61 -1.51 12.25
CA ALA A 59 7.86 -2.16 13.32
C ALA A 59 8.64 -2.20 14.65
N LYS A 60 9.97 -2.26 14.60
CA LYS A 60 10.84 -2.28 15.79
C LYS A 60 10.84 -0.95 16.55
N ASP A 61 10.73 0.15 15.82
CA ASP A 61 10.60 1.50 16.39
C ASP A 61 9.81 2.40 15.42
N PRO A 62 8.46 2.40 15.52
CA PRO A 62 7.64 3.14 14.58
C PRO A 62 7.80 4.66 14.71
N LEU A 63 8.19 5.16 15.90
CA LEU A 63 8.34 6.59 16.12
C LEU A 63 9.61 7.12 15.47
N ARG A 64 10.72 6.39 15.59
CA ARG A 64 11.98 6.74 14.91
C ARG A 64 11.85 6.65 13.39
N ASN A 65 11.00 5.75 12.89
CA ASN A 65 10.77 5.53 11.46
C ASN A 65 9.49 6.23 10.93
N ALA A 66 9.05 7.31 11.58
CA ALA A 66 7.80 8.00 11.21
C ALA A 66 7.77 8.47 9.75
N ILE A 67 8.93 8.81 9.16
CA ILE A 67 9.00 9.22 7.75
C ILE A 67 8.52 8.13 6.79
N LEU A 68 8.70 6.86 7.15
CA LEU A 68 8.19 5.77 6.32
C LEU A 68 6.66 5.73 6.33
N ILE A 69 6.05 6.04 7.47
CA ILE A 69 4.59 6.15 7.61
C ILE A 69 4.08 7.36 6.83
N ASP A 70 4.75 8.51 6.98
CA ASP A 70 4.47 9.72 6.19
C ASP A 70 4.57 9.43 4.68
N PHE A 71 5.63 8.73 4.26
CA PHE A 71 5.82 8.29 2.88
C PHE A 71 4.69 7.38 2.40
N THR A 72 4.28 6.37 3.19
CA THR A 72 3.17 5.49 2.80
C THR A 72 1.86 6.27 2.64
N ILE A 73 1.57 7.23 3.52
CA ILE A 73 0.37 8.07 3.39
C ILE A 73 0.41 8.85 2.07
N ILE A 74 1.51 9.58 1.83
CA ILE A 74 1.66 10.42 0.64
C ILE A 74 1.64 9.57 -0.63
N SER A 75 2.43 8.50 -0.67
CA SER A 75 2.53 7.63 -1.84
C SER A 75 1.22 6.92 -2.12
N SER A 76 0.48 6.46 -1.10
CA SER A 76 -0.82 5.81 -1.31
C SER A 76 -1.87 6.78 -1.85
N ILE A 77 -1.89 8.04 -1.39
CA ILE A 77 -2.79 9.06 -1.93
C ILE A 77 -2.44 9.37 -3.38
N LEU A 78 -1.18 9.67 -3.67
CA LEU A 78 -0.75 10.03 -5.03
C LEU A 78 -0.94 8.87 -6.00
N HIS A 79 -0.48 7.68 -5.62
CA HIS A 79 -0.63 6.46 -6.42
C HIS A 79 -2.11 6.16 -6.63
N GLY A 80 -2.90 6.02 -5.56
CA GLY A 80 -4.33 5.72 -5.63
C GLY A 80 -5.13 6.75 -6.43
N THR A 81 -4.74 8.03 -6.43
CA THR A 81 -5.37 9.07 -7.26
C THR A 81 -5.11 8.86 -8.74
N VAL A 82 -3.86 8.56 -9.12
CA VAL A 82 -3.50 8.26 -10.52
C VAL A 82 -4.22 7.01 -11.01
N MET A 83 -4.28 5.97 -10.18
CA MET A 83 -5.01 4.74 -10.51
C MET A 83 -6.51 5.00 -10.63
N ALA A 84 -7.11 5.74 -9.69
CA ALA A 84 -8.53 6.11 -9.76
C ALA A 84 -8.88 6.88 -11.03
N TYR A 85 -8.01 7.81 -11.44
CA TYR A 85 -8.17 8.48 -12.73
C TYR A 85 -8.16 7.47 -13.88
N TYR A 86 -7.13 6.64 -14.00
CA TYR A 86 -7.02 5.70 -15.12
C TYR A 86 -8.10 4.62 -15.13
N ALA A 87 -8.57 4.17 -13.97
CA ALA A 87 -9.73 3.29 -13.89
C ALA A 87 -10.94 3.91 -14.61
N LEU A 88 -11.17 5.22 -14.41
CA LEU A 88 -12.31 5.98 -14.96
C LEU A 88 -12.21 6.26 -16.46
N VAL A 89 -11.00 6.47 -16.99
CA VAL A 89 -10.82 6.87 -18.40
C VAL A 89 -10.47 5.70 -19.32
N LEU A 90 -9.92 4.60 -18.81
CA LEU A 90 -9.61 3.42 -19.60
C LEU A 90 -10.78 2.43 -19.58
N GLU A 91 -11.14 1.92 -20.75
CA GLU A 91 -12.15 0.87 -20.86
C GLU A 91 -11.64 -0.43 -20.23
N GLY A 92 -12.48 -1.08 -19.42
CA GLY A 92 -12.15 -2.36 -18.79
C GLY A 92 -11.50 -2.28 -17.40
N GLU A 93 -11.08 -1.09 -16.96
CA GLU A 93 -10.30 -0.92 -15.71
C GLU A 93 -11.16 -0.59 -14.47
N MET A 94 -12.49 -0.60 -14.61
CA MET A 94 -13.42 -0.27 -13.52
C MET A 94 -13.37 -1.21 -12.31
N ALA A 95 -12.90 -2.44 -12.48
CA ALA A 95 -12.81 -3.40 -11.38
C ALA A 95 -11.77 -2.98 -10.31
N HIS A 96 -10.78 -2.16 -10.66
CA HIS A 96 -9.80 -1.60 -9.72
C HIS A 96 -10.42 -0.68 -8.66
N MET A 97 -11.54 -0.02 -8.98
CA MET A 97 -12.29 0.81 -8.02
C MET A 97 -12.84 0.01 -6.83
N TRP A 98 -12.85 -1.33 -6.93
CA TRP A 98 -13.26 -2.26 -5.89
C TRP A 98 -12.09 -3.05 -5.28
N GLY A 99 -10.85 -2.77 -5.69
CA GLY A 99 -9.67 -3.54 -5.34
C GLY A 99 -8.56 -2.69 -4.72
N ASP A 100 -7.49 -2.49 -5.49
CA ASP A 100 -6.28 -1.79 -5.08
C ASP A 100 -6.49 -0.30 -4.75
N ILE A 101 -7.33 0.41 -5.51
CA ILE A 101 -7.62 1.84 -5.28
C ILE A 101 -8.18 2.11 -3.87
N PRO A 102 -9.31 1.49 -3.45
CA PRO A 102 -9.84 1.72 -2.11
C PRO A 102 -8.88 1.21 -1.02
N PHE A 103 -8.10 0.17 -1.30
CA PHE A 103 -7.07 -0.32 -0.37
C PHE A 103 -5.99 0.74 -0.09
N MET A 104 -5.50 1.45 -1.12
CA MET A 104 -4.51 2.52 -0.94
C MET A 104 -5.05 3.68 -0.10
N TYR A 105 -6.29 4.13 -0.37
CA TYR A 105 -6.91 5.19 0.43
C TYR A 105 -7.17 4.74 1.87
N ALA A 106 -7.63 3.50 2.08
CA ALA A 106 -7.81 2.94 3.42
C ALA A 106 -6.48 2.89 4.19
N MET A 107 -5.38 2.54 3.52
CA MET A 107 -4.04 2.54 4.11
C MET A 107 -3.59 3.94 4.51
N ALA A 108 -3.77 4.94 3.64
CA ALA A 108 -3.45 6.33 3.94
C ALA A 108 -4.23 6.86 5.15
N ILE A 109 -5.55 6.61 5.18
CA ILE A 109 -6.43 7.02 6.28
C ILE A 109 -6.02 6.32 7.57
N GLY A 110 -5.81 5.00 7.53
CA GLY A 110 -5.40 4.21 8.68
C GLY A 110 -4.09 4.72 9.29
N PHE A 111 -3.06 4.93 8.48
CA PHE A 111 -1.78 5.46 8.97
C PHE A 111 -1.86 6.91 9.44
N TYR A 112 -2.72 7.73 8.83
CA TYR A 112 -2.95 9.09 9.31
C TYR A 112 -3.58 9.12 10.71
N ILE A 113 -4.58 8.27 10.96
CA ILE A 113 -5.27 8.15 12.26
C ILE A 113 -4.30 7.60 13.31
N TYR A 114 -3.62 6.49 12.99
CA TYR A 114 -2.73 5.78 13.92
C TYR A 114 -1.27 6.24 13.83
N HIS A 115 -1.04 7.48 13.37
CA HIS A 115 0.30 7.98 13.13
C HIS A 115 1.16 7.95 14.42
N PRO A 116 2.41 7.44 14.38
CA PRO A 116 3.21 7.19 15.58
C PRO A 116 3.45 8.45 16.41
N ARG A 117 3.67 9.61 15.77
CA ARG A 117 3.82 10.89 16.48
C ARG A 117 2.54 11.33 17.21
N ARG A 118 1.36 10.98 16.69
CA ARG A 118 0.06 11.29 17.34
C ARG A 118 -0.14 10.37 18.54
N LEU A 119 0.11 9.08 18.36
CA LEU A 119 0.02 8.09 19.43
C LEU A 119 1.00 8.39 20.58
N ALA A 120 2.23 8.83 20.26
CA ALA A 120 3.21 9.22 21.27
C ALA A 120 2.76 10.46 22.06
N ARG A 121 2.23 11.49 21.39
CA ARG A 121 1.70 12.69 22.05
C ARG A 121 0.49 12.41 22.94
N ALA A 122 -0.39 11.49 22.54
CA ALA A 122 -1.58 11.13 23.32
C ALA A 122 -1.26 10.29 24.58
N ALA A 123 -0.06 9.70 24.65
CA ALA A 123 0.40 8.89 25.77
C ALA A 123 1.33 9.65 26.74
N ALA A 124 1.66 10.90 26.43
CA ALA A 124 2.47 11.81 27.25
C ALA A 124 1.56 12.69 28.11
#